data_AF-A0AAW8JMH5-F1
#
_entry.id   AF-A0AAW8JMH5-F1
#
_cell.length_a   1.000
_cell.length_b   1.000
_cell.length_c   1.000
_cell.angle_alpha   90.00
_cell.angle_beta   90.00
_cell.angle_gamma   90.00
#
_symmetry.space_group_name_H-M   'P 1'
#
loop_
_entity.id
_entity.type
_entity.pdbx_description
1 polymer ?
#
loop_
_entity_poly.entity_id
_entity_poly.type
_entity_poly.pdbx_seq_one_letter_code
_entity_poly.pdbx_strand_id
1 'polypeptide(L)'
;MHSIEQQTPSDAELLEQLRLAERELLMLDKDDQVLSNLSLTIQIYFNNGGNDEGKQKVLDLIDKFKNQYPSVLRSHFAAFRSTGFVKLTDKSYQSASAKAKDSNVLEWHFTSAESGQFSGDYALGVLTARDNYGLSHMHLNFPMALIFSDEGRKEYYDWIKYILSHFEVFHGYAGLSIQLPFDRHPYQFYEYEVSKKYWGITPDGASFLRGEWMRGIRSINWYTFIGAELRNQLVGQPNYLDTMKAYPELSVEEIGQTLSFKAGPLPRLGDKALALPLPYVVISQLCRVVRTEMPSDDMHTAYRGPRYSISEVYYWIRRWDSANFDQGILNLNGRKEELLPVLGDYSNDDNIVPYTGIWIPFDFEGLGKELKKGQEFPEEAEYDWNDGELDSKPAVWKLAKREDGGPVLLPNPF
;
A
#
# COMPACT_ATOMS: atom_id res chain seq x y z
N MET A 1 2.45 16.89 -16.84
CA MET A 1 2.09 17.56 -15.57
C MET A 1 0.67 17.20 -15.19
N HIS A 2 0.45 16.62 -14.01
CA HIS A 2 -0.91 16.48 -13.48
C HIS A 2 -1.34 17.80 -12.83
N SER A 3 -2.53 18.29 -13.20
CA SER A 3 -3.16 19.40 -12.47
C SER A 3 -3.64 18.91 -11.10
N ILE A 4 -3.76 19.83 -10.14
CA ILE A 4 -4.35 19.55 -8.82
C ILE A 4 -5.75 20.17 -8.79
N GLU A 5 -6.70 19.48 -8.15
CA GLU A 5 -8.06 19.99 -7.98
C GLU A 5 -8.06 21.34 -7.27
N GLN A 6 -8.84 22.29 -7.80
CA GLN A 6 -9.03 23.61 -7.17
C GLN A 6 -10.23 23.62 -6.22
N GLN A 7 -11.16 22.69 -6.39
CA GLN A 7 -12.35 22.53 -5.57
C GLN A 7 -12.63 21.04 -5.40
N THR A 8 -13.00 20.65 -4.18
CA THR A 8 -13.44 19.29 -3.89
C THR A 8 -14.79 19.04 -4.58
N PRO A 9 -14.96 17.93 -5.32
CA PRO A 9 -16.27 17.54 -5.83
C PRO A 9 -17.28 17.35 -4.70
N SER A 10 -18.56 17.50 -5.01
CA SER A 10 -19.63 17.25 -4.05
C SER A 10 -19.70 15.77 -3.65
N ASP A 11 -20.20 15.49 -2.45
CA ASP A 11 -20.38 14.10 -1.97
C ASP A 11 -21.22 13.26 -2.95
N ALA A 12 -22.23 13.85 -3.60
CA ALA A 12 -23.05 13.16 -4.58
C ALA A 12 -22.26 12.72 -5.82
N GLU A 13 -21.36 13.56 -6.33
CA GLU A 13 -20.48 13.23 -7.45
C GLU A 13 -19.49 12.14 -7.05
N LEU A 14 -18.93 12.23 -5.84
CA LEU A 14 -17.99 11.21 -5.32
C LEU A 14 -18.66 9.85 -5.13
N LEU A 15 -19.86 9.81 -4.55
CA LEU A 15 -20.60 8.57 -4.37
C LEU A 15 -20.98 7.94 -5.72
N GLU A 16 -21.33 8.75 -6.72
CA GLU A 16 -21.63 8.23 -8.06
C GLU A 16 -20.37 7.66 -8.74
N GLN A 17 -19.23 8.35 -8.64
CA GLN A 17 -17.95 7.81 -9.13
C GLN A 17 -17.61 6.47 -8.49
N LEU A 18 -17.80 6.33 -7.17
CA LEU A 18 -17.55 5.08 -6.45
C LEU A 18 -18.49 3.95 -6.89
N ARG A 19 -19.77 4.24 -7.15
CA ARG A 19 -20.73 3.24 -7.69
C ARG A 19 -20.36 2.76 -9.09
N LEU A 20 -19.93 3.69 -9.95
CA LEU A 20 -19.49 3.34 -11.30
C LEU A 20 -18.22 2.50 -11.25
N ALA A 21 -17.25 2.89 -10.41
CA ALA A 21 -16.02 2.14 -10.24
C ALA A 21 -16.24 0.75 -9.61
N GLU A 22 -17.14 0.61 -8.63
CA GLU A 22 -17.49 -0.71 -8.07
C GLU A 22 -17.98 -1.69 -9.15
N ARG A 23 -18.74 -1.19 -10.13
CA ARG A 23 -19.20 -1.98 -11.29
C ARG A 23 -18.11 -2.21 -12.32
N GLU A 24 -17.32 -1.19 -12.65
CA GLU A 24 -16.24 -1.27 -13.62
C GLU A 24 -15.14 -2.23 -13.18
N LEU A 25 -14.83 -2.23 -11.88
CA LEU A 25 -13.69 -2.92 -11.28
C LEU A 25 -14.05 -4.32 -10.73
N LEU A 26 -15.25 -4.81 -11.04
CA LEU A 26 -15.66 -6.16 -10.71
C LEU A 26 -15.11 -7.14 -11.75
N MET A 27 -14.30 -8.09 -11.31
CA MET A 27 -13.82 -9.19 -12.13
C MET A 27 -14.51 -10.48 -11.75
N LEU A 28 -15.16 -11.12 -12.72
CA LEU A 28 -15.82 -12.41 -12.58
C LEU A 28 -15.11 -13.48 -13.40
N ASP A 29 -15.19 -14.73 -12.96
CA ASP A 29 -14.86 -15.87 -13.80
C ASP A 29 -16.03 -16.21 -14.74
N LYS A 30 -15.87 -17.30 -15.51
CA LYS A 30 -16.88 -17.78 -16.46
C LYS A 30 -18.18 -18.30 -15.80
N ASP A 31 -18.14 -18.58 -14.51
CA ASP A 31 -19.22 -19.16 -13.70
C ASP A 31 -19.79 -18.10 -12.72
N ASP A 32 -19.57 -16.81 -13.05
CA ASP A 32 -19.98 -15.62 -12.28
C ASP A 32 -19.43 -15.59 -10.84
N GLN A 33 -18.32 -16.28 -10.56
CA GLN A 33 -17.64 -16.18 -9.27
C GLN A 33 -16.74 -14.94 -9.24
N VAL A 34 -16.75 -14.22 -8.12
CA VAL A 34 -15.95 -13.01 -7.96
C VAL A 34 -14.47 -13.38 -7.82
N LEU A 35 -13.66 -12.89 -8.74
CA LEU A 35 -12.20 -13.02 -8.73
C LEU A 35 -11.53 -11.75 -8.22
N SER A 36 -12.18 -10.60 -8.31
CA SER A 36 -11.68 -9.34 -7.77
C SER A 36 -12.79 -8.32 -7.66
N ASN A 37 -12.73 -7.44 -6.66
CA ASN A 37 -13.70 -6.36 -6.46
C ASN A 37 -13.07 -5.16 -5.75
N LEU A 38 -13.64 -3.98 -5.99
CA LEU A 38 -13.35 -2.78 -5.20
C LEU A 38 -13.74 -3.02 -3.74
N SER A 39 -12.88 -2.63 -2.81
CA SER A 39 -13.10 -2.81 -1.37
C SER A 39 -12.68 -1.59 -0.57
N LEU A 40 -13.20 -1.53 0.67
CA LEU A 40 -12.69 -0.67 1.72
C LEU A 40 -11.69 -1.46 2.58
N THR A 41 -10.41 -1.14 2.47
CA THR A 41 -9.33 -1.78 3.25
C THR A 41 -9.00 -1.00 4.51
N ILE A 42 -8.61 -1.69 5.57
CA ILE A 42 -7.81 -1.16 6.67
C ILE A 42 -6.55 -2.02 6.74
N GLN A 43 -5.39 -1.41 6.59
CA GLN A 43 -4.11 -2.11 6.61
C GLN A 43 -3.14 -1.44 7.56
N ILE A 44 -2.53 -2.22 8.46
CA ILE A 44 -1.54 -1.72 9.41
C ILE A 44 -0.32 -2.63 9.50
N TYR A 45 0.80 -1.99 9.83
CA TYR A 45 2.03 -2.60 10.29
C TYR A 45 2.23 -2.18 11.74
N PHE A 46 2.43 -3.12 12.66
CA PHE A 46 2.38 -2.85 14.09
C PHE A 46 3.44 -3.63 14.88
N ASN A 47 3.91 -3.00 15.95
CA ASN A 47 4.86 -3.56 16.88
C ASN A 47 4.23 -4.64 17.75
N ASN A 48 5.08 -5.46 18.37
CA ASN A 48 4.71 -6.33 19.49
C ASN A 48 3.65 -7.40 19.20
N GLY A 49 3.24 -7.62 17.95
CA GLY A 49 2.26 -8.67 17.61
C GLY A 49 2.75 -10.10 17.83
N GLY A 50 4.07 -10.32 17.91
CA GLY A 50 4.67 -11.64 18.11
C GLY A 50 4.74 -12.11 19.57
N ASN A 51 4.61 -11.21 20.54
CA ASN A 51 4.63 -11.55 21.97
C ASN A 51 3.24 -12.03 22.45
N ASP A 52 3.15 -12.53 23.69
CA ASP A 52 1.93 -13.13 24.23
C ASP A 52 0.75 -12.13 24.28
N GLU A 53 1.01 -10.88 24.67
CA GLU A 53 -0.02 -9.83 24.75
C GLU A 53 -0.51 -9.44 23.35
N GLY A 54 0.40 -9.25 22.40
CA GLY A 54 0.10 -8.93 21.01
C GLY A 54 -0.68 -10.04 20.32
N LYS A 55 -0.29 -11.30 20.51
CA LYS A 55 -1.05 -12.46 20.03
C LYS A 55 -2.45 -12.49 20.63
N GLN A 56 -2.60 -12.19 21.91
CA GLN A 56 -3.93 -12.12 22.53
C GLN A 56 -4.79 -11.00 21.88
N LYS A 57 -4.23 -9.81 21.66
CA LYS A 57 -4.94 -8.71 20.97
C LYS A 57 -5.37 -9.11 19.55
N VAL A 58 -4.53 -9.82 18.82
CA VAL A 58 -4.87 -10.35 17.48
C VAL A 58 -6.02 -11.36 17.57
N LEU A 59 -6.00 -12.27 18.55
CA LEU A 59 -7.10 -13.22 18.77
C LEU A 59 -8.40 -12.52 19.16
N ASP A 60 -8.35 -11.49 20.00
CA ASP A 60 -9.52 -10.70 20.39
C ASP A 60 -10.11 -9.96 19.18
N LEU A 61 -9.27 -9.45 18.28
CA LEU A 61 -9.70 -8.85 17.01
C LEU A 61 -10.35 -9.87 16.08
N ILE A 62 -9.78 -11.08 15.97
CA ILE A 62 -10.37 -12.18 15.20
C ILE A 62 -11.75 -12.54 15.75
N ASP A 63 -11.88 -12.69 17.07
CA ASP A 63 -13.16 -12.97 17.73
C ASP A 63 -14.17 -11.86 17.45
N LYS A 64 -13.76 -10.59 17.58
CA LYS A 64 -14.62 -9.45 17.26
C LYS A 64 -15.09 -9.49 15.81
N PHE A 65 -14.21 -9.72 14.85
CA PHE A 65 -14.54 -9.74 13.42
C PHE A 65 -15.49 -10.89 13.09
N LYS A 66 -15.18 -12.09 13.57
CA LYS A 66 -16.04 -13.28 13.41
C LYS A 66 -17.44 -13.05 14.00
N ASN A 67 -17.53 -12.47 15.19
CA ASN A 67 -18.79 -12.27 15.90
C ASN A 67 -19.61 -11.10 15.36
N GLN A 68 -18.98 -10.11 14.72
CA GLN A 68 -19.66 -9.03 14.00
C GLN A 68 -20.29 -9.53 12.70
N TYR A 69 -19.63 -10.46 12.01
CA TYR A 69 -20.03 -10.92 10.67
C TYR A 69 -20.38 -12.42 10.56
N PRO A 70 -21.14 -13.01 11.51
CA PRO A 70 -21.32 -14.45 11.58
C PRO A 70 -22.15 -15.00 10.42
N SER A 71 -23.01 -14.17 9.81
CA SER A 71 -23.90 -14.55 8.71
C SER A 71 -23.25 -14.53 7.33
N VAL A 72 -22.13 -13.81 7.17
CA VAL A 72 -21.47 -13.61 5.87
C VAL A 72 -20.14 -14.33 5.75
N LEU A 73 -19.40 -14.56 6.85
CA LEU A 73 -18.15 -15.33 6.78
C LEU A 73 -18.43 -16.80 6.44
N ARG A 74 -17.57 -17.39 5.60
CA ARG A 74 -17.77 -18.74 5.05
C ARG A 74 -16.60 -19.66 5.31
N SER A 75 -15.37 -19.19 5.17
CA SER A 75 -14.17 -20.03 5.29
C SER A 75 -13.03 -19.31 6.01
N HIS A 76 -12.08 -20.11 6.50
CA HIS A 76 -10.86 -19.60 7.12
C HIS A 76 -9.67 -20.51 6.85
N PHE A 77 -8.46 -19.95 6.90
CA PHE A 77 -7.20 -20.65 6.77
C PHE A 77 -6.25 -20.26 7.90
N ALA A 78 -5.97 -21.20 8.80
CA ALA A 78 -4.98 -21.06 9.86
C ALA A 78 -3.67 -21.72 9.41
N ALA A 79 -2.74 -20.96 8.85
CA ALA A 79 -1.53 -21.50 8.19
C ALA A 79 -0.55 -22.14 9.19
N PHE A 80 -0.64 -21.81 10.47
CA PHE A 80 0.10 -22.46 11.56
C PHE A 80 -0.39 -23.88 11.91
N ARG A 81 -1.49 -24.33 11.28
CA ARG A 81 -2.15 -25.60 11.64
C ARG A 81 -2.58 -26.44 10.43
N SER A 82 -2.97 -25.80 9.34
CA SER A 82 -3.64 -26.43 8.20
C SER A 82 -2.87 -26.19 6.91
N THR A 83 -3.22 -26.93 5.86
CA THR A 83 -2.61 -26.80 4.52
C THR A 83 -3.46 -25.97 3.56
N GLY A 84 -4.61 -25.45 4.00
CA GLY A 84 -5.49 -24.64 3.17
C GLY A 84 -6.80 -24.26 3.86
N PHE A 85 -7.69 -23.61 3.12
CA PHE A 85 -8.99 -23.16 3.62
C PHE A 85 -9.91 -24.31 4.03
N VAL A 86 -10.63 -24.09 5.13
CA VAL A 86 -11.71 -24.95 5.61
C VAL A 86 -12.97 -24.11 5.85
N LYS A 87 -14.13 -24.74 5.78
CA LYS A 87 -15.41 -24.08 6.14
C LYS A 87 -15.35 -23.58 7.59
N LEU A 88 -15.79 -22.35 7.80
CA LEU A 88 -15.91 -21.74 9.12
C LEU A 88 -17.09 -22.36 9.87
N THR A 89 -16.79 -23.09 10.94
CA THR A 89 -17.73 -23.67 11.89
C THR A 89 -17.18 -23.47 13.29
N ASP A 90 -18.04 -23.55 14.32
CA ASP A 90 -17.55 -23.49 15.71
C ASP A 90 -16.47 -24.54 15.98
N LYS A 91 -16.65 -25.75 15.46
CA LYS A 91 -15.67 -26.83 15.61
C LYS A 91 -14.33 -26.51 14.94
N SER A 92 -14.34 -26.03 13.69
CA SER A 92 -13.10 -25.70 12.97
C SER A 92 -12.37 -24.51 13.61
N TYR A 93 -13.13 -23.50 14.03
CA TYR A 93 -12.63 -22.31 14.71
C TYR A 93 -11.99 -22.65 16.06
N GLN A 94 -12.73 -23.30 16.96
CA GLN A 94 -12.23 -23.67 18.29
C GLN A 94 -10.99 -24.55 18.20
N SER A 95 -10.96 -25.45 17.23
CA SER A 95 -9.81 -26.31 17.01
C SER A 95 -8.57 -25.56 16.49
N ALA A 96 -8.73 -24.46 15.75
CA ALA A 96 -7.64 -23.58 15.35
C ALA A 96 -7.22 -22.64 16.49
N SER A 97 -8.18 -22.03 17.17
CA SER A 97 -7.96 -21.13 18.31
C SER A 97 -7.17 -21.82 19.43
N ALA A 98 -7.45 -23.09 19.72
CA ALA A 98 -6.73 -23.88 20.73
C ALA A 98 -5.23 -24.07 20.42
N LYS A 99 -4.79 -23.83 19.17
CA LYS A 99 -3.39 -23.94 18.73
C LYS A 99 -2.75 -22.59 18.43
N ALA A 100 -3.53 -21.50 18.41
CA ALA A 100 -3.05 -20.20 17.99
C ALA A 100 -2.02 -19.62 18.95
N LYS A 101 -2.22 -19.77 20.27
CA LYS A 101 -1.28 -19.28 21.30
C LYS A 101 0.06 -20.02 21.29
N ASP A 102 0.04 -21.31 20.97
CA ASP A 102 1.25 -22.14 20.90
C ASP A 102 2.08 -21.88 19.63
N SER A 103 1.54 -21.11 18.67
CA SER A 103 2.22 -20.83 17.41
C SER A 103 3.37 -19.84 17.61
N ASN A 104 4.48 -20.06 16.90
CA ASN A 104 5.58 -19.10 16.88
C ASN A 104 5.16 -17.82 16.14
N VAL A 105 4.49 -17.99 15.01
CA VAL A 105 3.89 -16.95 14.17
C VAL A 105 2.41 -17.30 13.96
N LEU A 106 1.54 -16.34 14.23
CA LEU A 106 0.11 -16.45 13.98
C LEU A 106 -0.20 -15.90 12.60
N GLU A 107 -0.44 -16.81 11.65
CA GLU A 107 -0.97 -16.47 10.33
C GLU A 107 -2.37 -17.06 10.16
N TRP A 108 -3.37 -16.18 10.05
CA TRP A 108 -4.77 -16.60 9.96
C TRP A 108 -5.56 -15.68 9.05
N HIS A 109 -6.26 -16.30 8.10
CA HIS A 109 -7.13 -15.64 7.12
C HIS A 109 -8.59 -16.06 7.30
N PHE A 110 -9.51 -15.12 7.14
CA PHE A 110 -10.97 -15.31 7.13
C PHE A 110 -11.54 -14.62 5.90
N THR A 111 -12.56 -15.21 5.29
CA THR A 111 -13.22 -14.61 4.13
C THR A 111 -14.70 -14.99 4.05
N SER A 112 -15.50 -14.11 3.42
CA SER A 112 -16.87 -14.42 3.00
C SER A 112 -16.94 -15.32 1.76
N ALA A 113 -15.82 -15.59 1.09
CA ALA A 113 -15.74 -16.58 0.01
C ALA A 113 -15.70 -18.03 0.54
N GLU A 114 -16.19 -18.99 -0.25
CA GLU A 114 -16.20 -20.41 0.12
C GLU A 114 -14.79 -21.03 0.19
N SER A 115 -13.80 -20.42 -0.47
CA SER A 115 -12.40 -20.86 -0.47
C SER A 115 -11.44 -19.70 -0.72
N GLY A 116 -10.13 -19.98 -0.68
CA GLY A 116 -9.08 -19.01 -1.03
C GLY A 116 -8.97 -18.67 -2.52
N GLN A 117 -9.74 -19.35 -3.38
CA GLN A 117 -9.67 -19.18 -4.84
C GLN A 117 -10.49 -17.99 -5.35
N PHE A 118 -11.45 -17.52 -4.55
CA PHE A 118 -12.35 -16.44 -4.90
C PHE A 118 -12.19 -15.25 -3.96
N SER A 119 -12.53 -14.08 -4.46
CA SER A 119 -12.54 -12.85 -3.69
C SER A 119 -13.80 -12.80 -2.83
N GLY A 120 -13.66 -12.40 -1.57
CA GLY A 120 -14.78 -12.20 -0.66
C GLY A 120 -15.00 -10.72 -0.37
N ASP A 121 -16.26 -10.30 -0.25
CA ASP A 121 -16.64 -8.95 0.19
C ASP A 121 -16.06 -8.58 1.57
N TYR A 122 -15.94 -9.55 2.46
CA TYR A 122 -15.32 -9.40 3.77
C TYR A 122 -14.09 -10.30 3.85
N ALA A 123 -12.95 -9.73 4.22
CA ALA A 123 -11.74 -10.49 4.49
C ALA A 123 -11.00 -9.95 5.72
N LEU A 124 -10.34 -10.85 6.44
CA LEU A 124 -9.38 -10.52 7.49
C LEU A 124 -8.17 -11.40 7.28
N GLY A 125 -6.98 -10.82 7.18
CA GLY A 125 -5.73 -11.54 7.22
C GLY A 125 -4.82 -10.95 8.28
N VAL A 126 -4.23 -11.83 9.09
CA VAL A 126 -3.23 -11.45 10.09
C VAL A 126 -1.97 -12.26 9.90
N LEU A 127 -0.83 -11.63 10.12
CA LEU A 127 0.48 -12.27 10.17
C LEU A 127 1.30 -11.60 11.28
N THR A 128 1.53 -12.30 12.38
CA THR A 128 2.40 -11.77 13.44
C THR A 128 3.86 -11.98 13.09
N ALA A 129 4.69 -11.01 13.46
CA ALA A 129 6.12 -11.23 13.58
C ALA A 129 6.43 -12.36 14.58
N ARG A 130 7.67 -12.88 14.55
CA ARG A 130 8.20 -13.59 15.72
C ARG A 130 8.43 -12.58 16.84
N ASP A 131 8.42 -13.03 18.08
CA ASP A 131 8.68 -12.14 19.21
C ASP A 131 10.04 -11.43 19.03
N ASN A 132 10.03 -10.10 19.23
CA ASN A 132 11.15 -9.19 19.00
C ASN A 132 11.77 -9.22 17.58
N TYR A 133 11.02 -9.64 16.54
CA TYR A 133 11.54 -9.74 15.17
C TYR A 133 10.66 -9.04 14.14
N GLY A 134 10.81 -7.71 14.06
CA GLY A 134 10.14 -6.88 13.05
C GLY A 134 8.67 -6.61 13.32
N LEU A 135 8.00 -6.00 12.34
CA LEU A 135 6.59 -5.64 12.42
C LEU A 135 5.68 -6.81 12.08
N SER A 136 4.56 -6.86 12.79
CA SER A 136 3.40 -7.66 12.41
C SER A 136 2.54 -6.92 11.39
N HIS A 137 1.74 -7.65 10.63
CA HIS A 137 0.84 -7.12 9.60
C HIS A 137 -0.59 -7.60 9.84
N MET A 138 -1.55 -6.73 9.54
CA MET A 138 -2.93 -7.17 9.32
C MET A 138 -3.63 -6.33 8.26
N HIS A 139 -4.64 -6.92 7.65
CA HIS A 139 -5.59 -6.23 6.80
C HIS A 139 -7.02 -6.69 7.08
N LEU A 140 -7.96 -5.75 7.00
CA LEU A 140 -9.39 -6.00 6.98
C LEU A 140 -9.96 -5.39 5.70
N ASN A 141 -10.79 -6.14 4.98
CA ASN A 141 -11.50 -5.65 3.81
C ASN A 141 -13.01 -5.75 4.04
N PHE A 142 -13.71 -4.72 3.59
CA PHE A 142 -15.16 -4.57 3.70
C PHE A 142 -15.78 -4.22 2.34
N PRO A 143 -17.08 -4.52 2.13
CA PRO A 143 -17.76 -4.17 0.90
C PRO A 143 -17.92 -2.65 0.76
N MET A 144 -17.92 -2.19 -0.49
CA MET A 144 -18.20 -0.79 -0.83
C MET A 144 -19.60 -0.34 -0.38
N ALA A 145 -20.55 -1.26 -0.16
CA ALA A 145 -21.85 -0.97 0.42
C ALA A 145 -21.79 -0.12 1.70
N LEU A 146 -20.73 -0.27 2.52
CA LEU A 146 -20.56 0.56 3.73
C LEU A 146 -20.36 2.05 3.43
N ILE A 147 -19.77 2.41 2.27
CA ILE A 147 -19.55 3.82 1.95
C ILE A 147 -20.84 4.55 1.59
N PHE A 148 -21.90 3.84 1.18
CA PHE A 148 -23.11 4.45 0.63
C PHE A 148 -24.16 4.83 1.68
N SER A 149 -23.92 4.55 2.96
CA SER A 149 -24.77 4.95 4.09
C SER A 149 -23.96 5.60 5.21
N ASP A 150 -24.61 6.44 6.02
CA ASP A 150 -23.98 7.06 7.19
C ASP A 150 -23.61 6.01 8.24
N GLU A 151 -24.48 5.02 8.45
CA GLU A 151 -24.26 3.91 9.38
C GLU A 151 -23.06 3.05 8.95
N GLY A 152 -22.93 2.76 7.65
CA GLY A 152 -21.82 1.98 7.13
C GLY A 152 -20.48 2.74 7.21
N ARG A 153 -20.49 4.04 6.90
CA ARG A 153 -19.32 4.91 7.08
C ARG A 153 -18.90 4.99 8.55
N LYS A 154 -19.87 5.05 9.45
CA LYS A 154 -19.61 5.00 10.89
C LYS A 154 -19.02 3.64 11.31
N GLU A 155 -19.58 2.53 10.86
CA GLU A 155 -19.06 1.19 11.17
C GLU A 155 -17.61 1.02 10.71
N TYR A 156 -17.30 1.46 9.49
CA TYR A 156 -15.93 1.42 8.96
C TYR A 156 -14.96 2.25 9.82
N TYR A 157 -15.37 3.46 10.23
CA TYR A 157 -14.55 4.29 11.12
C TYR A 157 -14.45 3.71 12.54
N ASP A 158 -15.48 3.07 13.07
CA ASP A 158 -15.42 2.38 14.36
C ASP A 158 -14.39 1.23 14.35
N TRP A 159 -14.23 0.54 13.21
CA TRP A 159 -13.15 -0.44 13.02
C TRP A 159 -11.77 0.21 13.03
N ILE A 160 -11.59 1.33 12.33
CA ILE A 160 -10.35 2.12 12.39
C ILE A 160 -10.04 2.50 13.84
N LYS A 161 -11.00 3.09 14.55
CA LYS A 161 -10.84 3.47 15.96
C LYS A 161 -10.48 2.30 16.86
N TYR A 162 -11.15 1.15 16.68
CA TYR A 162 -10.84 -0.05 17.43
C TYR A 162 -9.39 -0.48 17.21
N ILE A 163 -8.95 -0.61 15.95
CA ILE A 163 -7.59 -1.06 15.62
C ILE A 163 -6.54 -0.09 16.19
N LEU A 164 -6.67 1.21 15.91
CA LEU A 164 -5.68 2.20 16.36
C LEU A 164 -5.62 2.36 17.89
N SER A 165 -6.70 2.02 18.62
CA SER A 165 -6.72 2.06 20.08
C SER A 165 -6.11 0.82 20.75
N HIS A 166 -6.04 -0.31 20.05
CA HIS A 166 -5.61 -1.59 20.63
C HIS A 166 -4.20 -2.01 20.20
N PHE A 167 -3.76 -1.59 19.01
CA PHE A 167 -2.47 -1.99 18.45
C PHE A 167 -1.46 -0.84 18.49
N GLU A 168 -0.20 -1.21 18.71
CA GLU A 168 0.93 -0.28 18.60
C GLU A 168 1.31 -0.13 17.11
N VAL A 169 0.51 0.65 16.39
CA VAL A 169 0.68 0.87 14.95
C VAL A 169 1.97 1.65 14.69
N PHE A 170 2.80 1.12 13.81
CA PHE A 170 4.00 1.79 13.29
C PHE A 170 3.63 2.67 12.08
N HIS A 171 2.92 2.10 11.10
CA HIS A 171 2.20 2.86 10.07
C HIS A 171 1.06 2.04 9.46
N GLY A 172 0.25 2.67 8.63
CA GLY A 172 -0.79 2.01 7.87
C GLY A 172 -1.67 3.01 7.13
N TYR A 173 -2.76 2.51 6.58
CA TYR A 173 -3.76 3.33 5.91
C TYR A 173 -5.10 2.60 5.86
N ALA A 174 -6.15 3.35 5.55
CA ALA A 174 -7.46 2.79 5.28
C ALA A 174 -8.11 3.53 4.11
N GLY A 175 -8.78 2.85 3.20
CA GLY A 175 -9.48 3.47 2.08
C GLY A 175 -9.72 2.48 0.96
N LEU A 176 -9.53 2.90 -0.30
CA LEU A 176 -9.83 2.03 -1.45
C LEU A 176 -8.67 1.08 -1.72
N SER A 177 -9.01 -0.17 -2.00
CA SER A 177 -8.12 -1.20 -2.49
C SER A 177 -8.87 -2.11 -3.44
N ILE A 178 -8.16 -3.01 -4.10
CA ILE A 178 -8.74 -4.13 -4.82
C ILE A 178 -8.59 -5.39 -3.97
N GLN A 179 -9.72 -5.96 -3.55
CA GLN A 179 -9.69 -7.29 -2.96
C GLN A 179 -9.36 -8.31 -4.07
N LEU A 180 -8.33 -9.11 -3.81
CA LEU A 180 -8.00 -10.32 -4.56
C LEU A 180 -8.31 -11.55 -3.69
N PRO A 181 -8.41 -12.76 -4.27
CA PRO A 181 -8.51 -13.99 -3.51
C PRO A 181 -7.27 -14.20 -2.65
N PHE A 182 -7.31 -15.12 -1.67
CA PHE A 182 -6.07 -15.51 -0.98
C PHE A 182 -5.04 -16.06 -1.99
N ASP A 183 -5.50 -16.89 -2.93
CA ASP A 183 -4.75 -17.42 -4.06
C ASP A 183 -4.60 -16.36 -5.19
N ARG A 184 -4.34 -15.11 -4.81
CA ARG A 184 -4.27 -13.91 -5.69
C ARG A 184 -3.31 -13.99 -6.87
N HIS A 185 -2.31 -14.86 -6.84
CA HIS A 185 -1.16 -14.80 -7.75
C HIS A 185 -1.58 -14.64 -9.22
N PRO A 186 -2.58 -15.39 -9.74
CA PRO A 186 -3.05 -15.24 -11.12
C PRO A 186 -3.75 -13.92 -11.45
N TYR A 187 -4.06 -13.09 -10.46
CA TYR A 187 -4.90 -11.89 -10.58
C TYR A 187 -4.16 -10.60 -10.21
N GLN A 188 -2.87 -10.68 -9.84
CA GLN A 188 -2.08 -9.49 -9.49
C GLN A 188 -1.88 -8.55 -10.70
N PHE A 189 -1.90 -9.08 -11.93
CA PHE A 189 -1.92 -8.25 -13.15
C PHE A 189 -3.13 -7.29 -13.17
N TYR A 190 -4.28 -7.72 -12.64
CA TYR A 190 -5.48 -6.89 -12.62
C TYR A 190 -5.33 -5.74 -11.64
N GLU A 191 -4.85 -6.03 -10.42
CA GLU A 191 -4.52 -5.01 -9.43
C GLU A 191 -3.47 -4.02 -9.95
N TYR A 192 -2.47 -4.49 -10.68
CA TYR A 192 -1.46 -3.66 -11.35
C TYR A 192 -2.08 -2.66 -12.34
N GLU A 193 -2.94 -3.13 -13.25
CA GLU A 193 -3.60 -2.27 -14.23
C GLU A 193 -4.55 -1.25 -13.58
N VAL A 194 -5.31 -1.69 -12.57
CA VAL A 194 -6.25 -0.82 -11.84
C VAL A 194 -5.50 0.30 -11.12
N SER A 195 -4.46 -0.03 -10.37
CA SER A 195 -3.67 0.95 -9.61
C SER A 195 -2.89 1.90 -10.54
N LYS A 196 -2.50 1.46 -11.75
CA LYS A 196 -1.95 2.36 -12.78
C LYS A 196 -2.94 3.38 -13.32
N LYS A 197 -4.25 3.11 -13.28
CA LYS A 197 -5.29 4.07 -13.68
C LYS A 197 -5.77 4.92 -12.50
N TYR A 198 -6.00 4.30 -11.36
CA TYR A 198 -6.65 4.88 -10.19
C TYR A 198 -5.67 4.91 -9.00
N TRP A 199 -4.96 6.03 -8.84
CA TRP A 199 -3.90 6.18 -7.82
C TRP A 199 -4.41 6.16 -6.38
N GLY A 200 -5.70 6.39 -6.16
CA GLY A 200 -6.35 6.29 -4.85
C GLY A 200 -6.63 4.86 -4.40
N ILE A 201 -6.49 3.88 -5.29
CA ILE A 201 -6.64 2.45 -5.01
C ILE A 201 -5.27 1.86 -4.71
N THR A 202 -5.05 1.35 -3.50
CA THR A 202 -3.76 0.75 -3.11
C THR A 202 -3.63 -0.70 -3.57
N PRO A 203 -2.48 -1.12 -4.14
CA PRO A 203 -2.20 -2.51 -4.45
C PRO A 203 -1.79 -3.25 -3.16
N ASP A 204 -2.67 -4.08 -2.62
CA ASP A 204 -2.49 -4.74 -1.32
C ASP A 204 -2.39 -6.26 -1.41
N GLY A 205 -2.48 -6.82 -2.61
CA GLY A 205 -2.43 -8.25 -2.89
C GLY A 205 -1.34 -8.99 -2.11
N ALA A 206 -0.08 -8.56 -2.13
CA ALA A 206 1.04 -9.31 -1.53
C ALA A 206 1.70 -8.67 -0.30
N SER A 207 0.98 -7.87 0.47
CA SER A 207 1.54 -6.94 1.47
C SER A 207 2.35 -7.51 2.67
N PHE A 208 2.77 -8.77 2.66
CA PHE A 208 2.95 -9.55 3.90
C PHE A 208 4.40 -9.88 4.31
N LEU A 209 5.46 -9.61 3.54
CA LEU A 209 6.70 -10.40 3.76
C LEU A 209 8.07 -9.70 3.70
N ARG A 210 8.20 -8.36 3.74
CA ARG A 210 9.54 -7.73 3.62
C ARG A 210 9.90 -6.72 4.71
N GLY A 211 11.18 -6.72 5.07
CA GLY A 211 11.78 -5.98 6.20
C GLY A 211 11.74 -4.46 6.13
N GLU A 212 11.31 -3.87 5.02
CA GLU A 212 11.47 -2.43 4.78
C GLU A 212 10.24 -1.57 5.05
N TRP A 213 9.06 -2.17 5.07
CA TRP A 213 7.88 -1.51 5.67
C TRP A 213 8.08 -1.25 7.17
N MET A 214 9.22 -1.63 7.74
CA MET A 214 9.69 -1.30 9.08
C MET A 214 10.44 0.04 9.16
N ARG A 215 10.64 0.77 8.05
CA ARG A 215 11.44 2.00 8.02
C ARG A 215 10.64 3.28 7.81
N GLY A 216 9.43 3.17 7.25
CA GLY A 216 8.60 4.31 6.94
C GLY A 216 7.27 3.91 6.32
N ILE A 217 6.44 4.91 6.02
CA ILE A 217 5.11 4.66 5.48
C ILE A 217 5.16 4.13 4.05
N ARG A 218 4.25 3.20 3.75
CA ARG A 218 4.13 2.54 2.44
C ARG A 218 3.34 3.35 1.41
N SER A 219 2.29 4.03 1.82
CA SER A 219 1.35 4.69 0.91
C SER A 219 0.49 5.72 1.63
N ILE A 220 -0.21 6.53 0.83
CA ILE A 220 -1.30 7.42 1.25
C ILE A 220 -2.61 6.85 0.72
N ASN A 221 -3.64 6.82 1.58
CA ASN A 221 -5.02 6.48 1.22
C ASN A 221 -5.99 7.43 1.95
N TRP A 222 -7.30 7.16 1.88
CA TRP A 222 -8.34 8.01 2.49
C TRP A 222 -8.07 8.32 3.95
N TYR A 223 -7.59 7.34 4.71
CA TYR A 223 -6.92 7.52 5.98
C TYR A 223 -5.46 7.11 5.88
N THR A 224 -4.57 7.85 6.52
CA THR A 224 -3.14 7.53 6.64
C THR A 224 -2.74 7.55 8.10
N PHE A 225 -2.12 6.47 8.57
CA PHE A 225 -1.79 6.24 9.98
C PHE A 225 -0.29 6.36 10.21
N ILE A 226 0.09 7.21 11.16
CA ILE A 226 1.48 7.48 11.53
C ILE A 226 1.67 7.10 13.00
N GLY A 227 2.47 6.05 13.24
CA GLY A 227 2.81 5.59 14.57
C GLY A 227 3.69 6.55 15.36
N ALA A 228 3.80 6.32 16.67
CA ALA A 228 4.56 7.18 17.58
C ALA A 228 6.03 7.37 17.16
N GLU A 229 6.66 6.33 16.61
CA GLU A 229 8.05 6.35 16.16
C GLU A 229 8.30 7.33 15.01
N LEU A 230 7.32 7.48 14.11
CA LEU A 230 7.39 8.38 12.96
C LEU A 230 6.80 9.77 13.27
N ARG A 231 5.89 9.85 14.25
CA ARG A 231 5.11 11.06 14.56
C ARG A 231 6.00 12.28 14.82
N ASN A 232 7.04 12.15 15.66
CA ASN A 232 7.86 13.30 16.05
C ASN A 232 8.59 13.94 14.86
N GLN A 233 9.08 13.12 13.93
CA GLN A 233 9.71 13.61 12.70
C GLN A 233 8.69 14.35 11.82
N LEU A 234 7.47 13.81 11.71
CA LEU A 234 6.42 14.41 10.90
C LEU A 234 5.88 15.73 11.49
N VAL A 235 5.62 15.80 12.79
CA VAL A 235 5.06 17.02 13.41
C VAL A 235 6.13 18.09 13.68
N GLY A 236 7.40 17.67 13.81
CA GLY A 236 8.54 18.56 14.05
C GLY A 236 9.08 19.23 12.78
N GLN A 237 8.57 18.88 11.60
CA GLN A 237 9.02 19.49 10.35
C GLN A 237 8.56 20.96 10.22
N PRO A 238 9.31 21.80 9.48
CA PRO A 238 8.90 23.17 9.21
C PRO A 238 7.51 23.25 8.57
N ASN A 239 6.76 24.30 8.92
CA ASN A 239 5.45 24.62 8.34
C ASN A 239 4.34 23.58 8.55
N TYR A 240 4.53 22.55 9.40
CA TYR A 240 3.50 21.54 9.68
C TYR A 240 2.17 22.18 10.12
N LEU A 241 2.21 23.02 11.17
CA LEU A 241 1.01 23.68 11.69
C LEU A 241 0.38 24.65 10.70
N ASP A 242 1.19 25.32 9.89
CA ASP A 242 0.69 26.28 8.89
C ASP A 242 0.06 25.56 7.70
N THR A 243 0.61 24.41 7.30
CA THR A 243 -0.01 23.50 6.33
C THR A 243 -1.37 23.04 6.84
N MET A 244 -1.44 22.52 8.08
CA MET A 244 -2.70 22.03 8.65
C MET A 244 -3.78 23.12 8.75
N LYS A 245 -3.39 24.37 9.00
CA LYS A 245 -4.32 25.51 8.98
C LYS A 245 -4.80 25.88 7.57
N ALA A 246 -3.93 25.72 6.56
CA ALA A 246 -4.23 26.09 5.18
C ALA A 246 -5.18 25.11 4.49
N TYR A 247 -5.25 23.86 4.95
CA TYR A 247 -6.09 22.80 4.38
C TYR A 247 -7.07 22.23 5.43
N PRO A 248 -8.11 23.00 5.82
CA PRO A 248 -9.07 22.58 6.85
C PRO A 248 -9.93 21.38 6.45
N GLU A 249 -9.96 21.00 5.17
CA GLU A 249 -10.59 19.76 4.68
C GLU A 249 -9.86 18.49 5.11
N LEU A 250 -8.60 18.62 5.59
CA LEU A 250 -7.87 17.55 6.25
C LEU A 250 -8.25 17.51 7.72
N SER A 251 -8.77 16.37 8.17
CA SER A 251 -8.89 16.13 9.61
C SER A 251 -7.73 15.27 10.09
N VAL A 252 -7.19 15.63 11.25
CA VAL A 252 -6.18 14.84 11.95
C VAL A 252 -6.67 14.55 13.37
N GLU A 253 -6.59 13.29 13.78
CA GLU A 253 -6.99 12.83 15.11
C GLU A 253 -5.88 11.96 15.71
N GLU A 254 -5.63 12.11 17.00
CA GLU A 254 -4.80 11.17 17.75
C GLU A 254 -5.69 10.08 18.34
N ILE A 255 -5.46 8.83 17.91
CA ILE A 255 -6.18 7.66 18.40
C ILE A 255 -5.13 6.70 18.97
N GLY A 256 -5.19 6.43 20.28
CA GLY A 256 -4.14 5.71 20.97
C GLY A 256 -2.79 6.45 20.87
N GLN A 257 -1.80 5.79 20.29
CA GLN A 257 -0.46 6.37 20.03
C GLN A 257 -0.25 6.74 18.56
N THR A 258 -1.32 6.76 17.77
CA THR A 258 -1.27 6.90 16.31
C THR A 258 -1.93 8.20 15.87
N LEU A 259 -1.26 8.94 14.99
CA LEU A 259 -1.83 10.09 14.30
C LEU A 259 -2.55 9.59 13.05
N SER A 260 -3.84 9.88 12.94
CA SER A 260 -4.71 9.48 11.83
C SER A 260 -5.10 10.69 11.01
N PHE A 261 -4.56 10.80 9.79
CA PHE A 261 -4.99 11.78 8.80
C PHE A 261 -6.17 11.23 8.01
N LYS A 262 -7.16 12.07 7.71
CA LYS A 262 -8.27 11.75 6.80
C LYS A 262 -8.32 12.75 5.64
N ALA A 263 -8.29 12.21 4.43
CA ALA A 263 -8.27 12.93 3.17
C ALA A 263 -9.69 13.25 2.68
N GLY A 264 -10.38 14.17 3.37
CA GLY A 264 -11.73 14.60 2.99
C GLY A 264 -12.86 13.63 3.40
N PRO A 265 -14.13 13.94 3.03
CA PRO A 265 -15.31 13.25 3.57
C PRO A 265 -15.52 11.83 3.04
N LEU A 266 -15.03 11.55 1.83
CA LEU A 266 -15.17 10.27 1.12
C LEU A 266 -13.84 9.89 0.46
N PRO A 267 -13.57 8.58 0.27
CA PRO A 267 -12.38 8.14 -0.44
C PRO A 267 -12.42 8.57 -1.92
N ARG A 268 -11.26 8.81 -2.52
CA ARG A 268 -11.12 9.28 -3.90
C ARG A 268 -10.45 8.22 -4.75
N LEU A 269 -10.99 7.92 -5.94
CA LEU A 269 -10.37 6.99 -6.91
C LEU A 269 -9.01 7.49 -7.40
N GLY A 270 -8.85 8.80 -7.55
CA GLY A 270 -7.61 9.39 -8.05
C GLY A 270 -7.27 8.94 -9.48
N ASP A 271 -8.22 9.04 -10.41
CA ASP A 271 -7.97 8.77 -11.83
C ASP A 271 -6.83 9.66 -12.33
N LYS A 272 -5.74 9.05 -12.81
CA LYS A 272 -4.55 9.77 -13.25
C LYS A 272 -4.78 10.69 -14.45
N ALA A 273 -5.86 10.46 -15.21
CA ALA A 273 -6.26 11.30 -16.34
C ALA A 273 -6.97 12.60 -15.89
N LEU A 274 -7.39 12.68 -14.63
CA LEU A 274 -8.05 13.83 -14.04
C LEU A 274 -7.09 14.61 -13.14
N ALA A 275 -7.57 15.75 -12.62
CA ALA A 275 -6.83 16.50 -11.62
C ALA A 275 -6.67 15.68 -10.33
N LEU A 276 -5.48 15.73 -9.73
CA LEU A 276 -5.18 14.97 -8.53
C LEU A 276 -5.97 15.51 -7.33
N PRO A 277 -6.52 14.64 -6.47
CA PRO A 277 -7.21 15.06 -5.25
C PRO A 277 -6.29 15.84 -4.33
N LEU A 278 -6.63 17.11 -4.09
CA LEU A 278 -5.85 18.02 -3.25
C LEU A 278 -5.49 17.42 -1.87
N PRO A 279 -6.42 16.80 -1.12
CA PRO A 279 -6.11 16.19 0.17
C PRO A 279 -5.01 15.13 0.13
N TYR A 280 -4.97 14.30 -0.91
CA TYR A 280 -3.99 13.22 -1.05
C TYR A 280 -2.61 13.78 -1.36
N VAL A 281 -2.55 14.81 -2.21
CA VAL A 281 -1.30 15.53 -2.50
C VAL A 281 -0.74 16.16 -1.22
N VAL A 282 -1.55 16.91 -0.48
CA VAL A 282 -1.10 17.59 0.75
C VAL A 282 -0.62 16.59 1.81
N ILE A 283 -1.36 15.51 2.08
CA ILE A 283 -0.93 14.47 3.03
C ILE A 283 0.38 13.83 2.54
N SER A 284 0.51 13.50 1.25
CA SER A 284 1.76 12.96 0.72
C SER A 284 2.94 13.91 0.91
N GLN A 285 2.73 15.23 0.75
CA GLN A 285 3.76 16.22 0.97
C GLN A 285 4.21 16.24 2.44
N LEU A 286 3.26 16.27 3.37
CA LEU A 286 3.54 16.21 4.81
C LEU A 286 4.25 14.93 5.22
N CYS A 287 3.88 13.81 4.62
CA CYS A 287 4.44 12.51 4.96
C CYS A 287 5.78 12.19 4.27
N ARG A 288 6.30 13.06 3.40
CA ARG A 288 7.60 12.84 2.71
C ARG A 288 8.73 12.51 3.69
N VAL A 289 8.76 13.19 4.84
CA VAL A 289 9.82 13.02 5.85
C VAL A 289 9.79 11.63 6.53
N VAL A 290 8.66 10.92 6.52
CA VAL A 290 8.50 9.60 7.17
C VAL A 290 8.16 8.50 6.17
N ARG A 291 8.24 8.79 4.88
CA ARG A 291 7.98 7.82 3.80
C ARG A 291 9.19 6.93 3.61
N THR A 292 8.96 5.65 3.28
CA THR A 292 10.03 4.76 2.84
C THR A 292 10.79 5.38 1.66
N GLU A 293 12.10 5.60 1.81
CA GLU A 293 12.89 6.28 0.78
C GLU A 293 13.13 5.39 -0.44
N MET A 294 13.53 4.14 -0.19
CA MET A 294 13.85 3.13 -1.19
C MET A 294 13.10 1.83 -0.90
N PRO A 295 12.26 1.34 -1.82
CA PRO A 295 11.70 0.00 -1.74
C PRO A 295 12.70 -1.05 -2.25
N SER A 296 12.60 -2.26 -1.72
CA SER A 296 13.23 -3.52 -2.17
C SER A 296 12.19 -4.62 -2.41
N ASP A 297 10.91 -4.27 -2.28
CA ASP A 297 9.79 -5.18 -2.45
C ASP A 297 9.04 -4.82 -3.71
N ASP A 298 9.04 -5.74 -4.67
CA ASP A 298 8.02 -5.79 -5.71
C ASP A 298 6.69 -6.01 -4.98
N MET A 299 5.75 -5.05 -5.04
CA MET A 299 4.45 -5.13 -4.33
C MET A 299 3.60 -6.38 -4.68
N HIS A 300 4.09 -7.25 -5.57
CA HIS A 300 3.48 -8.48 -6.08
C HIS A 300 4.43 -9.70 -6.00
N THR A 301 3.88 -10.91 -5.86
CA THR A 301 4.65 -12.14 -5.53
C THR A 301 4.96 -13.03 -6.72
N ALA A 302 5.05 -12.46 -7.92
CA ALA A 302 5.42 -13.14 -9.17
C ALA A 302 4.47 -14.27 -9.60
N TYR A 303 3.62 -13.97 -10.58
CA TYR A 303 2.94 -14.98 -11.40
C TYR A 303 2.59 -14.35 -12.73
N ARG A 304 2.89 -15.07 -13.82
CA ARG A 304 2.64 -14.72 -15.24
C ARG A 304 1.82 -13.44 -15.47
N GLY A 305 2.45 -12.43 -16.08
CA GLY A 305 1.81 -11.15 -16.43
C GLY A 305 2.51 -9.96 -15.76
N PRO A 306 2.08 -8.72 -16.11
CA PRO A 306 2.66 -7.49 -15.58
C PRO A 306 2.59 -7.42 -14.06
N ARG A 307 3.64 -6.86 -13.45
CA ARG A 307 3.73 -6.65 -12.00
C ARG A 307 4.55 -5.40 -11.69
N TYR A 308 4.47 -4.95 -10.44
CA TYR A 308 5.37 -3.91 -9.97
C TYR A 308 6.82 -4.40 -9.94
N SER A 309 7.69 -3.71 -10.66
CA SER A 309 9.14 -3.70 -10.43
C SER A 309 9.52 -2.79 -9.25
N ILE A 310 10.71 -2.96 -8.69
CA ILE A 310 11.22 -2.11 -7.59
C ILE A 310 11.21 -0.64 -8.00
N SER A 311 11.63 -0.34 -9.24
CA SER A 311 11.60 1.04 -9.76
C SER A 311 10.17 1.58 -9.87
N GLU A 312 9.18 0.78 -10.27
CA GLU A 312 7.78 1.19 -10.26
C GLU A 312 7.22 1.42 -8.85
N VAL A 313 7.64 0.63 -7.87
CA VAL A 313 7.26 0.88 -6.47
C VAL A 313 7.82 2.22 -5.99
N TYR A 314 9.06 2.57 -6.37
CA TYR A 314 9.66 3.87 -6.05
C TYR A 314 8.83 5.03 -6.61
N TYR A 315 8.32 4.90 -7.83
CA TYR A 315 7.46 5.89 -8.46
C TYR A 315 6.05 5.93 -7.85
N TRP A 316 5.49 4.78 -7.52
CA TRP A 316 4.16 4.64 -6.92
C TRP A 316 4.05 5.35 -5.58
N ILE A 317 5.03 5.19 -4.69
CA ILE A 317 5.03 5.86 -3.38
C ILE A 317 5.21 7.39 -3.49
N ARG A 318 5.58 7.88 -4.69
CA ARG A 318 5.73 9.29 -5.05
C ARG A 318 4.66 9.79 -6.03
N ARG A 319 3.61 9.01 -6.32
CA ARG A 319 2.57 9.39 -7.29
C ARG A 319 1.84 10.68 -6.94
N TRP A 320 1.77 11.02 -5.65
CA TRP A 320 1.13 12.24 -5.14
C TRP A 320 2.10 13.41 -4.97
N ASP A 321 3.35 13.26 -5.35
CA ASP A 321 4.36 14.30 -5.15
C ASP A 321 4.16 15.49 -6.11
N SER A 322 4.39 16.70 -5.61
CA SER A 322 4.22 17.95 -6.35
C SER A 322 5.31 18.96 -5.99
N ALA A 323 6.01 19.45 -7.02
CA ALA A 323 7.03 20.48 -6.87
C ALA A 323 6.45 21.89 -6.64
N ASN A 324 5.12 22.03 -6.72
CA ASN A 324 4.41 23.27 -6.40
C ASN A 324 4.16 23.46 -4.89
N PHE A 325 4.60 22.50 -4.05
CA PHE A 325 4.53 22.62 -2.60
C PHE A 325 5.77 23.35 -2.06
N ASP A 326 5.57 24.57 -1.56
CA ASP A 326 6.64 25.38 -0.95
C ASP A 326 6.14 26.02 0.34
N GLN A 327 7.01 26.03 1.36
CA GLN A 327 6.72 26.54 2.70
C GLN A 327 5.38 26.06 3.29
N GLY A 328 5.00 24.80 3.03
CA GLY A 328 3.74 24.22 3.55
C GLY A 328 2.49 24.53 2.73
N ILE A 329 2.61 25.23 1.60
CA ILE A 329 1.47 25.67 0.77
C ILE A 329 1.68 25.23 -0.68
N LEU A 330 0.61 24.75 -1.32
CA LEU A 330 0.57 24.39 -2.73
C LEU A 330 0.23 25.64 -3.53
N ASN A 331 1.05 25.96 -4.52
CA ASN A 331 0.64 26.86 -5.57
C ASN A 331 -0.27 26.12 -6.57
N LEU A 332 -1.59 26.15 -6.35
CA LEU A 332 -2.58 25.48 -7.21
C LEU A 332 -2.59 26.00 -8.66
N ASN A 333 -2.09 27.22 -8.89
CA ASN A 333 -1.94 27.80 -10.22
C ASN A 333 -0.53 27.57 -10.80
N GLY A 334 0.37 27.00 -10.00
CA GLY A 334 1.76 26.72 -10.37
C GLY A 334 1.83 25.60 -11.41
N ARG A 335 2.81 25.71 -12.30
CA ARG A 335 3.10 24.70 -13.32
C ARG A 335 4.51 24.15 -13.17
N LYS A 336 4.88 23.71 -11.96
CA LYS A 336 6.16 23.04 -11.72
C LYS A 336 5.95 21.53 -11.63
N GLU A 337 6.61 20.77 -12.51
CA GLU A 337 6.55 19.31 -12.46
C GLU A 337 7.45 18.79 -11.35
N GLU A 338 6.97 17.78 -10.64
CA GLU A 338 7.85 16.91 -9.86
C GLU A 338 8.67 16.06 -10.82
N LEU A 339 9.99 16.09 -10.68
CA LEU A 339 10.90 15.32 -11.52
C LEU A 339 11.57 14.23 -10.68
N LEU A 340 11.46 12.99 -11.15
CA LEU A 340 12.01 11.80 -10.51
C LEU A 340 13.19 11.25 -11.35
N PRO A 341 14.15 10.56 -10.73
CA PRO A 341 15.22 9.89 -11.46
C PRO A 341 14.65 8.89 -12.45
N VAL A 342 15.28 8.76 -13.62
CA VAL A 342 14.97 7.66 -14.54
C VAL A 342 15.65 6.41 -14.00
N LEU A 343 14.82 5.50 -13.52
CA LEU A 343 15.17 4.20 -12.98
C LEU A 343 14.78 3.08 -13.94
N GLY A 344 15.50 1.97 -13.85
CA GLY A 344 15.12 0.69 -14.41
C GLY A 344 15.85 -0.43 -13.68
N ASP A 345 15.32 -1.63 -13.74
CA ASP A 345 15.90 -2.80 -13.08
C ASP A 345 15.65 -4.04 -13.95
N TYR A 346 16.46 -5.07 -13.70
CA TYR A 346 16.25 -6.38 -14.29
C TYR A 346 15.04 -7.03 -13.63
N SER A 347 13.89 -6.90 -14.27
CA SER A 347 12.63 -7.52 -13.83
C SER A 347 12.06 -8.39 -14.94
N ASN A 348 11.12 -9.27 -14.57
CA ASN A 348 10.49 -10.23 -15.47
C ASN A 348 9.66 -9.60 -16.62
N ASP A 349 9.50 -8.28 -16.68
CA ASP A 349 8.57 -7.58 -17.59
C ASP A 349 9.26 -6.90 -18.79
N ASP A 350 10.35 -7.48 -19.33
CA ASP A 350 11.07 -6.92 -20.49
C ASP A 350 11.43 -5.43 -20.28
N ASN A 351 11.92 -5.07 -19.10
CA ASN A 351 12.40 -3.71 -18.83
C ASN A 351 13.66 -3.46 -19.67
N ILE A 352 13.45 -2.86 -20.84
CA ILE A 352 14.50 -2.51 -21.78
C ILE A 352 15.04 -1.12 -21.45
N VAL A 353 16.36 -0.97 -21.54
CA VAL A 353 17.06 0.29 -21.37
C VAL A 353 16.44 1.34 -22.32
N PRO A 354 15.80 2.41 -21.79
CA PRO A 354 15.06 3.36 -22.62
C PRO A 354 15.96 4.36 -23.34
N TYR A 355 17.16 4.60 -22.80
CA TYR A 355 18.11 5.59 -23.28
C TYR A 355 19.54 5.07 -23.24
N THR A 356 20.29 5.31 -24.32
CA THR A 356 21.73 5.06 -24.34
C THR A 356 22.44 6.06 -23.43
N GLY A 357 23.32 5.59 -22.56
CA GLY A 357 24.03 6.46 -21.62
C GLY A 357 24.77 5.73 -20.51
N ILE A 358 25.22 6.51 -19.52
CA ILE A 358 25.82 5.99 -18.28
C ILE A 358 24.73 5.81 -17.24
N TRP A 359 24.66 4.61 -16.68
CA TRP A 359 23.78 4.22 -15.60
C TRP A 359 24.60 3.83 -14.38
N ILE A 360 24.12 4.16 -13.19
CA ILE A 360 24.77 3.84 -11.92
C ILE A 360 23.78 3.12 -10.99
N PRO A 361 24.26 2.29 -10.06
CA PRO A 361 23.41 1.73 -9.03
C PRO A 361 22.72 2.84 -8.23
N PHE A 362 21.45 2.62 -7.92
CA PHE A 362 20.61 3.60 -7.25
C PHE A 362 20.44 3.29 -5.77
N ASP A 363 20.37 2.01 -5.44
CA ASP A 363 20.10 1.45 -4.12
C ASP A 363 21.38 1.20 -3.30
N PHE A 364 22.56 1.36 -3.90
CA PHE A 364 23.86 1.31 -3.21
C PHE A 364 24.93 2.10 -3.99
N GLU A 365 26.10 2.29 -3.37
CA GLU A 365 27.27 2.84 -4.05
C GLU A 365 27.96 1.75 -4.87
N GLY A 366 27.95 1.88 -6.19
CA GLY A 366 28.60 0.94 -7.10
C GLY A 366 29.06 1.59 -8.40
N LEU A 367 29.64 0.79 -9.29
CA LEU A 367 30.30 1.25 -10.51
C LEU A 367 29.28 1.56 -11.62
N GLY A 368 29.52 2.66 -12.33
CA GLY A 368 28.71 3.06 -13.48
C GLY A 368 29.00 2.22 -14.72
N LYS A 369 27.96 1.94 -15.50
CA LYS A 369 28.03 1.16 -16.73
C LYS A 369 27.41 1.92 -17.89
N GLU A 370 28.04 1.84 -19.06
CA GLU A 370 27.42 2.31 -20.30
C GLU A 370 26.40 1.29 -20.78
N LEU A 371 25.15 1.70 -20.89
CA LEU A 371 24.06 0.87 -21.39
C LEU A 371 23.52 1.45 -22.71
N LYS A 372 23.16 0.57 -23.66
CA LYS A 372 22.60 0.96 -24.96
C LYS A 372 21.09 0.83 -24.96
N LYS A 373 20.39 1.80 -25.56
CA LYS A 373 18.93 1.70 -25.75
C LYS A 373 18.58 0.41 -26.48
N GLY A 374 17.57 -0.31 -26.00
CA GLY A 374 17.10 -1.55 -26.64
C GLY A 374 17.65 -2.84 -26.02
N GLN A 375 18.66 -2.76 -25.15
CA GLN A 375 19.15 -3.93 -24.41
C GLN A 375 18.43 -4.09 -23.06
N GLU A 376 18.47 -5.28 -22.49
CA GLU A 376 18.01 -5.56 -21.12
C GLU A 376 18.91 -4.88 -20.07
N PHE A 377 18.32 -4.46 -18.95
CA PHE A 377 19.12 -4.03 -17.81
C PHE A 377 19.96 -5.20 -17.28
N PRO A 378 21.24 -4.99 -16.93
CA PRO A 378 22.00 -6.01 -16.21
C PRO A 378 21.34 -6.32 -14.86
N GLU A 379 21.30 -7.60 -14.48
CA GLU A 379 20.77 -8.03 -13.18
C GLU A 379 21.55 -7.42 -12.01
N GLU A 380 22.87 -7.47 -12.11
CA GLU A 380 23.77 -7.04 -11.04
C GLU A 380 24.66 -5.87 -11.46
N ALA A 381 25.03 -5.06 -10.48
CA ALA A 381 26.07 -4.05 -10.61
C ALA A 381 27.25 -4.35 -9.68
N GLU A 382 28.44 -4.02 -10.16
CA GLU A 382 29.70 -4.19 -9.43
C GLU A 382 29.88 -3.08 -8.40
N TYR A 383 30.51 -3.40 -7.27
CA TYR A 383 30.92 -2.46 -6.23
C TYR A 383 32.29 -2.86 -5.66
N ASP A 384 32.98 -1.90 -5.04
CA ASP A 384 34.29 -2.08 -4.41
C ASP A 384 34.12 -2.19 -2.88
N TRP A 385 34.75 -3.18 -2.26
CA TRP A 385 34.77 -3.37 -0.79
C TRP A 385 35.57 -2.31 -0.02
N ASN A 386 36.11 -1.30 -0.71
CA ASN A 386 37.05 -0.29 -0.22
C ASN A 386 38.45 -0.83 0.09
N ASP A 387 38.76 -2.03 -0.41
CA ASP A 387 40.09 -2.65 -0.41
C ASP A 387 40.58 -3.01 -1.82
N GLY A 388 39.79 -2.66 -2.85
CA GLY A 388 40.07 -2.95 -4.25
C GLY A 388 39.53 -4.29 -4.74
N GLU A 389 38.86 -5.08 -3.89
CA GLU A 389 38.14 -6.28 -4.31
C GLU A 389 36.76 -5.90 -4.87
N LEU A 390 36.44 -6.43 -6.05
CA LEU A 390 35.15 -6.21 -6.72
C LEU A 390 34.21 -7.38 -6.44
N ASP A 391 32.96 -7.04 -6.12
CA ASP A 391 31.86 -7.99 -5.99
C ASP A 391 30.61 -7.44 -6.70
N SER A 392 29.58 -8.25 -6.89
CA SER A 392 28.34 -7.86 -7.57
C SER A 392 27.10 -8.26 -6.78
N LYS A 393 26.04 -7.46 -6.93
CA LYS A 393 24.72 -7.78 -6.36
C LYS A 393 23.59 -7.17 -7.19
N PRO A 394 22.35 -7.66 -7.07
CA PRO A 394 21.20 -7.11 -7.77
C PRO A 394 21.07 -5.60 -7.58
N ALA A 395 20.76 -4.87 -8.65
CA ALA A 395 20.76 -3.41 -8.64
C ALA A 395 19.54 -2.81 -9.32
N VAL A 396 19.04 -1.71 -8.74
CA VAL A 396 18.19 -0.76 -9.46
C VAL A 396 19.10 0.25 -10.12
N TRP A 397 19.01 0.40 -11.44
CA TRP A 397 19.84 1.30 -12.22
C TRP A 397 19.20 2.68 -12.32
N LYS A 398 19.98 3.73 -12.05
CA LYS A 398 19.62 5.13 -12.27
C LYS A 398 20.43 5.71 -13.43
N LEU A 399 19.75 6.36 -14.36
CA LEU A 399 20.39 7.07 -15.47
C LEU A 399 21.18 8.28 -14.91
N ALA A 400 22.50 8.26 -15.07
CA ALA A 400 23.38 9.35 -14.64
C ALA A 400 23.66 10.34 -15.77
N LYS A 401 23.75 9.85 -17.01
CA LYS A 401 24.02 10.68 -18.19
C LYS A 401 23.48 10.03 -19.44
N ARG A 402 22.88 10.81 -20.34
CA ARG A 402 22.48 10.34 -21.68
C ARG A 402 23.55 10.65 -22.72
N GLU A 403 23.71 9.75 -23.68
CA GLU A 403 24.58 9.95 -24.85
C GLU A 403 24.07 11.12 -25.71
N ASP A 404 22.76 11.29 -25.83
CA ASP A 404 22.12 12.37 -26.59
C ASP A 404 22.04 13.71 -25.84
N GLY A 405 22.56 13.79 -24.60
CA GLY A 405 22.51 15.00 -23.77
C GLY A 405 21.12 15.37 -23.22
N GLY A 406 20.13 14.49 -23.35
CA GLY A 406 18.78 14.71 -22.82
C GLY A 406 18.69 14.70 -21.28
N PRO A 407 17.49 14.92 -20.72
CA PRO A 407 17.27 14.93 -19.28
C PRO A 407 17.38 13.54 -18.65
N VAL A 408 17.88 13.49 -17.42
CA VAL A 408 18.03 12.28 -16.58
C VAL A 408 17.02 12.23 -15.42
N LEU A 409 16.22 13.29 -15.27
CA LEU A 409 15.05 13.34 -14.42
C LEU A 409 13.83 13.60 -15.30
N LEU A 410 12.72 12.91 -15.05
CA LEU A 410 11.49 13.01 -15.82
C LEU A 410 10.28 13.15 -14.89
N PRO A 411 9.12 13.62 -15.37
CA PRO A 411 7.86 13.49 -14.64
C PRO A 411 7.65 12.04 -14.20
N ASN A 412 6.90 11.85 -13.11
CA ASN A 412 6.61 10.51 -12.59
C ASN A 412 6.14 9.60 -13.74
N PRO A 413 6.90 8.54 -14.08
CA PRO A 413 6.62 7.69 -15.24
C PRO A 413 5.56 6.62 -14.96
N PHE A 414 5.03 6.56 -13.74
CA PHE A 414 4.03 5.58 -13.30
C PHE A 414 2.64 5.78 -13.93
#